data_AF-A0AA97AVG5-F1
#
_entry.id   AF-A0AA97AVG5-F1
#
_cell.length_a   1.000
_cell.length_b   1.000
_cell.length_c   1.000
_cell.angle_alpha   90.00
_cell.angle_beta   90.00
_cell.angle_gamma   90.00
#
_symmetry.space_group_name_H-M   'P 1'
#
loop_
_entity.id
_entity.type
_entity.pdbx_description
1 polymer ?
#
loop_
_entity_poly.entity_id
_entity_poly.type
_entity_poly.pdbx_seq_one_letter_code
_entity_poly.pdbx_strand_id
1 'polypeptide(L)' 'MSDLNRGIMKFEGADSPLVIAISAALILGSIGVLILWALRSAYLLG' A
#
# COMPACT_ATOMS: atom_id res chain seq x y z
N MET A 1 -4.04 -16.86 -7.48
CA MET A 1 -3.43 -15.65 -8.05
C MET A 1 -2.57 -16.04 -9.24
N SER A 2 -3.15 -16.60 -10.31
CA SER A 2 -2.39 -16.92 -11.53
C SER A 2 -2.78 -16.02 -12.71
N ASP A 3 -3.98 -15.42 -12.69
CA ASP A 3 -4.49 -14.63 -13.81
C ASP A 3 -3.77 -13.28 -13.95
N LEU A 4 -3.42 -12.65 -12.82
CA LEU A 4 -2.64 -11.40 -12.79
C LEU A 4 -1.20 -11.59 -13.28
N ASN A 5 -0.66 -12.81 -13.18
CA ASN A 5 0.72 -13.14 -13.54
C ASN A 5 0.84 -13.52 -15.03
N ARG A 6 0.30 -12.67 -15.92
CA ARG A 6 0.26 -12.87 -17.37
C ARG A 6 0.61 -11.59 -18.12
N GLY A 7 1.13 -11.76 -19.34
CA GLY A 7 1.42 -10.65 -20.24
C GLY A 7 2.43 -9.68 -19.62
N ILE A 8 2.12 -8.38 -19.67
CA ILE A 8 2.99 -7.31 -19.16
C ILE A 8 3.02 -7.19 -17.63
N MET A 9 2.08 -7.82 -16.91
CA MET A 9 2.02 -7.78 -15.45
C MET A 9 2.65 -9.02 -14.79
N LYS A 10 3.39 -9.82 -15.57
CA LYS A 10 4.10 -10.99 -15.08
C LYS A 10 5.39 -10.56 -14.36
N PHE A 11 5.29 -10.32 -13.06
CA PHE A 11 6.43 -9.97 -12.20
C PHE A 11 6.78 -11.14 -11.29
N GLU A 12 8.05 -11.57 -11.36
CA GLU A 12 8.52 -12.70 -10.57
C GLU A 12 8.50 -12.37 -9.07
N GLY A 13 7.87 -13.25 -8.27
CA GLY A 13 7.80 -13.10 -6.81
C GLY A 13 6.84 -12.02 -6.30
N ALA A 14 6.19 -11.24 -7.17
CA ALA A 14 5.27 -10.17 -6.78
C ALA A 14 4.04 -10.69 -6.01
N ASP A 15 3.55 -11.88 -6.35
CA ASP A 15 2.42 -12.55 -5.69
C ASP A 15 2.82 -13.31 -4.41
N SER A 16 4.08 -13.21 -3.95
CA SER A 16 4.50 -13.89 -2.73
C SER A 16 3.86 -13.25 -1.49
N PRO A 17 3.43 -14.03 -0.47
CA PRO A 17 2.76 -13.49 0.71
C PRO A 17 3.57 -12.41 1.44
N LEU A 18 4.89 -12.55 1.47
CA LEU A 18 5.81 -11.59 2.08
C LEU A 18 5.78 -10.24 1.35
N VAL A 19 5.89 -10.26 0.02
CA VAL A 19 5.91 -9.04 -0.81
C VAL A 19 4.58 -8.32 -0.74
N ILE A 20 3.47 -9.07 -0.72
CA ILE A 20 2.13 -8.51 -0.55
C ILE A 20 2.01 -7.82 0.82
N ALA A 21 2.46 -8.47 1.90
CA ALA A 21 2.38 -7.91 3.25
C ALA A 21 3.17 -6.59 3.37
N ILE A 22 4.39 -6.54 2.83
CA ILE A 22 5.22 -5.33 2.84
C ILE A 22 4.57 -4.21 2.02
N SER A 23 4.07 -4.55 0.82
CA SER A 23 3.41 -3.58 -0.07
C SER A 23 2.13 -3.03 0.56
N ALA A 24 1.34 -3.89 1.20
CA ALA A 24 0.13 -3.49 1.92
C ALA A 24 0.46 -2.56 3.10
N ALA A 25 1.50 -2.88 3.89
CA ALA A 25 1.94 -2.04 4.99
C ALA A 25 2.39 -0.64 4.52
N LEU A 26 3.10 -0.56 3.39
CA LEU A 26 3.49 0.71 2.77
C LEU A 26 2.28 1.53 2.32
N ILE A 27 1.36 0.92 1.58
CA ILE A 27 0.17 1.60 1.04
C ILE A 27 -0.73 2.06 2.19
N LEU A 28 -1.13 1.15 3.09
CA LEU A 28 -2.00 1.49 4.21
C LEU A 28 -1.34 2.44 5.20
N GLY A 29 -0.04 2.28 5.46
CA GLY A 29 0.74 3.18 6.28
C GLY A 29 0.78 4.60 5.71
N SER A 30 1.03 4.73 4.40
CA SER A 30 1.01 6.04 3.72
C SER A 30 -0.36 6.72 3.80
N ILE A 31 -1.44 5.97 3.60
CA ILE A 31 -2.80 6.47 3.74
C ILE A 31 -3.06 6.93 5.17
N GLY A 32 -2.68 6.14 6.18
CA GLY A 32 -2.82 6.51 7.58
C GLY A 32 -2.06 7.79 7.94
N VAL A 33 -0.82 7.93 7.47
CA VAL A 33 -0.02 9.15 7.65
C VAL A 33 -0.70 10.34 6.99
N LEU A 34 -1.20 10.21 5.77
CA LEU A 34 -1.90 11.28 5.07
C LEU A 34 -3.18 11.70 5.79
N ILE A 35 -3.94 10.75 6.34
CA ILE A 35 -5.15 11.04 7.12
C ILE A 35 -4.77 11.82 8.39
N LEU A 36 -3.79 11.34 9.16
CA LEU A 36 -3.35 12.02 10.38
C LEU A 36 -2.81 13.43 10.08
N TRP A 37 -2.05 13.56 8.99
CA TRP A 37 -1.53 14.84 8.54
C TRP A 37 -2.65 15.80 8.10
N ALA A 38 -3.64 15.31 7.34
CA ALA A 38 -4.80 16.10 6.93
C ALA A 38 -5.61 16.57 8.14
N LEU A 39 -5.85 15.67 9.11
CA LEU A 39 -6.54 16.00 10.35
C LEU A 39 -5.82 17.09 11.14
N ARG A 40 -4.50 16.99 11.30
CA ARG A 40 -3.69 17.98 12.03
C ARG A 40 -3.51 19.31 11.28
N SER A 41 -3.52 19.27 9.94
CA SER A 41 -3.30 20.46 9.11
C SER A 41 -4.59 21.23 8.87
N ALA A 42 -5.72 20.54 8.68
CA ALA A 42 -7.01 21.15 8.41
C ALA A 42 -7.77 21.52 9.69
N TYR A 43 -7.57 20.77 10.77
CA TYR A 43 -8.19 21.02 12.07
C TYR A 43 -7.10 21.27 13.11
N LEU A 44 -7.37 22.14 14.07
CA LEU A 44 -6.54 22.34 15.27
C LEU A 44 -6.65 21.11 16.19
N LEU A 45 -6.18 19.96 15.72
CA LEU A 45 -5.86 18.81 16.56
C LEU A 45 -4.42 19.03 17.06
N GLY A 46 -4.30 20.03 17.94
CA GLY A 46 -3.09 20.49 18.60
C GLY A 46 -3.48 21.28 19.83
#